data_AF-A0A1Q7QX59-F1
#
_entry.id   AF-A0A1Q7QX59-F1
#
_cell.length_a   1.000
_cell.length_b   1.000
_cell.length_c   1.000
_cell.angle_alpha   90.00
_cell.angle_beta   90.00
_cell.angle_gamma   90.00
#
_symmetry.space_group_name_H-M   'P 1'
#
loop_
_entity.id
_entity.type
_entity.pdbx_description
1 polymer ?
#
loop_
_entity_poly.entity_id
_entity_poly.type
_entity_poly.pdbx_seq_one_letter_code
_entity_poly.pdbx_strand_id
1 'polypeptide(L)'
;MVGWGFAFGRGVVILLWTIVWAIVAGIIAVLITGGTLAAVIRDPTAVASNPIGILAAFSLGIFLAVFIATIGVYASIVKVTVDGALSQMEKSGRVQSGSSSIGSQPTLAAPSLRKYCPNCGTSLPGGTVRCPNCGASF
;
A
#
# COMPACT_ATOMS: atom_id res chain seq x y z
N MET A 1 -19.96 -2.97 -4.61
CA MET A 1 -20.02 -1.50 -4.37
C MET A 1 -18.98 -1.17 -3.33
N VAL A 2 -17.93 -0.44 -3.70
CA VAL A 2 -16.84 -0.08 -2.79
C VAL A 2 -17.40 0.73 -1.61
N GLY A 3 -17.14 0.27 -0.39
CA GLY A 3 -17.63 0.92 0.82
C GLY A 3 -16.91 2.24 1.05
N TRP A 4 -17.52 3.34 0.61
CA TRP A 4 -16.99 4.70 0.73
C TRP A 4 -16.61 5.07 2.18
N GLY A 5 -17.28 4.50 3.19
CA GLY A 5 -17.00 4.76 4.61
C GLY A 5 -15.63 4.26 5.10
N PHE A 6 -15.12 3.13 4.58
CA PHE A 6 -13.81 2.61 4.98
C PHE A 6 -12.65 3.43 4.37
N ALA A 7 -12.86 3.96 3.17
CA ALA A 7 -11.90 4.84 2.50
C ALA A 7 -11.78 6.21 3.22
N PHE A 8 -12.90 6.78 3.65
CA PHE A 8 -12.90 8.04 4.40
C PHE A 8 -12.25 7.93 5.78
N GLY A 9 -12.49 6.83 6.51
CA GLY A 9 -11.88 6.64 7.84
C GLY A 9 -10.36 6.62 7.79
N ARG A 10 -9.76 5.95 6.79
CA ARG A 10 -8.31 5.95 6.61
C ARG A 10 -7.76 7.29 6.11
N GLY A 11 -8.52 8.02 5.30
CA GLY A 11 -8.15 9.39 4.88
C GLY A 11 -8.04 10.36 6.06
N VAL A 12 -8.94 10.27 7.05
CA VAL A 12 -8.94 11.14 8.24
C VAL A 12 -7.69 10.92 9.11
N VAL A 13 -7.21 9.68 9.26
CA VAL A 13 -6.00 9.39 10.05
C VAL A 13 -4.77 10.01 9.41
N ILE A 14 -4.66 9.93 8.08
CA ILE A 14 -3.58 10.59 7.34
C ILE A 14 -3.68 12.10 7.52
N LEU A 15 -4.88 12.68 7.37
CA LEU A 15 -5.10 14.11 7.53
C LEU A 15 -4.73 14.59 8.94
N LEU A 16 -5.14 13.89 10.01
CA LEU A 16 -4.75 14.21 11.38
C LEU A 16 -3.22 14.19 11.55
N TRP A 17 -2.54 13.18 11.01
CA TRP A 17 -1.09 13.07 11.13
C TRP A 17 -0.36 14.17 10.34
N THR A 18 -0.87 14.56 9.16
CA THR A 18 -0.34 15.70 8.40
C THR A 18 -0.54 17.03 9.14
N ILE A 19 -1.67 17.22 9.83
CA ILE A 19 -1.92 18.40 10.67
C ILE A 19 -0.92 18.46 11.82
N VAL A 20 -0.63 17.34 12.49
CA VAL A 20 0.37 17.30 13.57
C VAL A 20 1.74 17.73 13.06
N TRP A 21 2.20 17.18 11.93
CA TRP A 21 3.48 17.60 11.34
C TRP A 21 3.48 19.05 10.86
N ALA A 22 2.35 19.55 10.34
CA ALA A 22 2.21 20.95 9.95
C ALA A 22 2.30 21.90 11.16
N ILE A 23 1.70 21.52 12.30
CA ILE A 23 1.83 22.27 13.56
C ILE A 23 3.28 22.27 14.03
N VAL A 24 3.95 21.12 14.02
CA VAL A 24 5.37 21.00 14.43
C VAL A 24 6.27 21.85 13.52
N ALA A 25 6.11 21.75 12.20
CA ALA A 25 6.86 22.56 11.24
C ALA A 25 6.56 24.06 11.40
N GLY A 26 5.30 24.42 11.66
CA GLY A 26 4.87 25.79 11.94
C GLY A 26 5.52 26.36 13.20
N ILE A 27 5.56 25.61 14.29
CA ILE A 27 6.23 26.03 15.54
C ILE A 27 7.72 26.23 15.29
N ILE A 28 8.39 25.31 14.61
CA ILE A 28 9.82 25.42 14.28
C ILE A 28 10.08 26.65 13.40
N ALA A 29 9.24 26.88 12.40
CA ALA A 29 9.33 28.07 11.56
C ALA A 29 9.17 29.34 12.38
N VAL A 30 8.18 29.41 13.29
CA VAL A 30 7.95 30.57 14.17
C VAL A 30 9.10 30.78 15.16
N LEU A 31 9.70 29.73 15.71
CA LEU A 31 10.84 29.87 16.61
C LEU A 31 12.09 30.42 15.90
N ILE A 32 12.37 29.94 14.69
CA ILE A 32 13.54 30.40 13.92
C ILE A 32 13.30 31.82 13.36
N THR A 33 12.13 32.04 12.75
CA THR A 33 11.69 33.32 12.16
C THR A 33 11.44 34.38 13.23
N GLY A 34 10.89 33.98 14.38
CA GLY A 34 10.63 34.87 15.52
C GLY A 34 11.92 35.24 16.26
N GLY A 35 12.90 34.33 16.32
CA GLY A 35 14.22 34.63 16.88
C GLY A 35 15.00 35.65 16.04
N THR A 36 14.98 35.53 14.71
CA THR A 36 15.60 36.51 13.81
C THR A 36 14.86 37.84 13.81
N LEU A 37 13.53 37.82 13.81
CA LEU A 37 12.72 39.04 13.88
C LEU A 37 12.92 39.80 15.20
N ALA A 38 13.00 39.10 16.34
CA ALA A 38 13.26 39.71 17.64
C ALA A 38 14.66 40.34 17.73
N ALA A 39 15.66 39.76 17.06
CA ALA A 39 17.01 40.34 16.98
C ALA A 39 17.02 41.64 16.16
N VAL A 40 16.28 41.69 15.05
CA VAL A 40 16.14 42.89 14.20
C VAL A 40 15.41 44.02 14.94
N ILE A 41 14.40 43.69 15.75
CA ILE A 41 13.65 44.69 16.52
C ILE A 41 14.51 45.33 17.62
N ARG A 42 15.40 44.54 18.27
CA ARG A 42 16.28 45.03 19.34
C ARG A 42 17.43 45.86 18.80
N ASP A 43 18.01 45.46 17.66
CA ASP A 43 19.14 46.13 17.04
C ASP A 43 18.91 46.28 15.51
N PRO A 44 18.28 47.37 15.05
CA PRO A 44 17.92 47.53 13.64
C PRO A 44 19.15 47.66 12.70
N THR A 45 20.31 48.05 13.24
CA THR A 45 21.57 48.11 12.49
C THR A 45 22.17 46.73 12.23
N ALA A 46 21.72 45.68 12.91
CA ALA A 46 22.20 44.31 12.70
C ALA A 46 21.96 43.84 11.26
N VAL A 47 20.87 44.29 10.62
CA VAL A 47 20.54 44.00 9.22
C VAL A 47 21.54 44.64 8.25
N ALA A 48 22.00 45.85 8.56
CA ALA A 48 22.99 46.55 7.77
C ALA A 48 24.39 45.94 7.95
N SER A 49 24.70 45.43 9.14
CA SER A 49 26.00 44.83 9.44
C SER A 49 26.20 43.44 8.84
N ASN A 50 25.15 42.60 8.81
CA ASN A 50 25.24 41.21 8.35
C ASN A 50 23.95 40.75 7.62
N PRO A 51 23.66 41.31 6.42
CA PRO A 51 22.42 41.02 5.70
C PRO A 51 22.32 39.54 5.28
N ILE A 52 23.45 38.91 4.92
CA ILE A 52 23.50 37.51 4.48
C ILE A 52 23.17 36.55 5.64
N GLY A 53 23.64 36.85 6.86
CA GLY A 53 23.39 36.00 8.03
C GLY A 53 21.91 35.94 8.40
N ILE A 54 21.21 37.05 8.28
CA ILE A 54 19.77 37.13 8.56
C ILE A 54 18.99 36.36 7.49
N LEU A 55 19.28 36.60 6.20
CA LEU A 55 18.61 35.91 5.11
C LEU A 55 18.87 34.40 5.14
N ALA A 56 20.08 33.99 5.49
CA ALA A 56 20.46 32.59 5.70
C ALA A 56 19.71 31.94 6.88
N ALA A 57 19.49 32.68 7.96
CA ALA A 57 18.73 32.15 9.11
C ALA A 57 17.25 31.91 8.77
N PHE A 58 16.62 32.82 8.01
CA PHE A 58 15.25 32.61 7.52
C PHE A 58 15.17 31.44 6.53
N SER A 59 16.08 31.38 5.55
CA SER A 59 16.07 30.32 4.55
C SER A 59 16.33 28.96 5.20
N LEU A 60 17.33 28.85 6.07
CA LEU A 60 17.62 27.61 6.79
C LEU A 60 16.44 27.19 7.67
N GLY A 61 15.77 28.13 8.34
CA GLY A 61 14.57 27.84 9.12
C GLY A 61 13.42 27.28 8.29
N ILE A 62 13.14 27.90 7.14
CA ILE A 62 12.09 27.45 6.22
C ILE A 62 12.44 26.08 5.63
N PHE A 63 13.68 25.88 5.16
CA PHE A 63 14.13 24.61 4.61
C PHE A 63 14.01 23.48 5.63
N LEU A 64 14.41 23.71 6.88
CA LEU A 64 14.37 22.70 7.94
C LEU A 64 12.92 22.37 8.34
N ALA A 65 12.02 23.37 8.40
CA ALA A 65 10.60 23.17 8.62
C ALA A 65 9.94 22.35 7.50
N VAL A 66 10.23 22.68 6.22
CA VAL A 66 9.70 21.94 5.06
C VAL A 66 10.25 20.52 5.01
N PHE A 67 11.53 20.32 5.32
CA PHE A 67 12.15 19.00 5.35
C PHE A 67 11.52 18.10 6.41
N ILE A 68 11.28 18.62 7.62
CA ILE A 68 10.60 17.89 8.70
C ILE A 68 9.15 17.56 8.30
N ALA A 69 8.41 18.51 7.72
CA ALA A 69 7.05 18.26 7.26
C ALA A 69 7.03 17.15 6.18
N THR A 70 7.95 17.20 5.21
CA THR A 70 8.03 16.23 4.12
C THR A 70 8.37 14.84 4.63
N ILE A 71 9.38 14.72 5.53
CA ILE A 71 9.73 13.45 6.17
C ILE A 71 8.56 12.92 6.98
N GLY A 72 7.91 13.77 7.76
CA GLY A 72 6.77 13.41 8.58
C GLY A 72 5.61 12.85 7.76
N VAL A 73 5.28 13.50 6.65
CA VAL A 73 4.28 13.03 5.69
C VAL A 73 4.70 11.67 5.09
N TYR A 74 5.95 11.54 4.65
CA TYR A 74 6.46 10.30 4.05
C TYR A 74 6.41 9.12 5.05
N ALA A 75 6.85 9.34 6.29
CA ALA A 75 6.78 8.33 7.35
C ALA A 75 5.34 7.91 7.65
N SER A 76 4.39 8.84 7.57
CA SER A 76 2.96 8.58 7.77
C SER A 76 2.39 7.70 6.65
N ILE A 77 2.74 8.01 5.40
CA ILE A 77 2.32 7.23 4.23
C ILE A 77 2.86 5.80 4.34
N VAL A 78 4.15 5.65 4.68
CA VAL A 78 4.76 4.33 4.86
C VAL A 78 4.08 3.57 6.00
N LYS A 79 3.85 4.20 7.16
CA LYS A 79 3.18 3.56 8.30
C LYS A 79 1.79 3.04 7.92
N VAL A 80 0.96 3.85 7.28
CA VAL A 80 -0.39 3.45 6.86
C VAL A 80 -0.35 2.34 5.80
N THR A 81 0.61 2.39 4.88
CA THR A 81 0.79 1.36 3.85
C THR A 81 1.23 0.03 4.46
N VAL A 82 2.16 0.07 5.41
CA VAL A 82 2.66 -1.12 6.14
C VAL A 82 1.58 -1.71 7.03
N ASP A 83 0.85 -0.89 7.80
CA ASP A 83 -0.30 -1.35 8.59
C ASP A 83 -1.40 -1.94 7.69
N GLY A 84 -1.61 -1.36 6.51
CA GLY A 84 -2.50 -1.89 5.47
C GLY A 84 -2.03 -3.26 4.94
N ALA A 85 -0.74 -3.39 4.64
CA ALA A 85 -0.15 -4.64 4.16
C ALA A 85 -0.18 -5.73 5.24
N LEU A 86 0.18 -5.42 6.48
CA LEU A 86 0.12 -6.35 7.61
C LEU A 86 -1.31 -6.84 7.87
N SER A 87 -2.31 -5.94 7.79
CA SER A 87 -3.72 -6.32 7.92
C SER A 87 -4.15 -7.33 6.84
N GLN A 88 -3.64 -7.17 5.60
CA GLN A 88 -3.91 -8.08 4.50
C GLN A 88 -3.18 -9.41 4.66
N MET A 89 -1.96 -9.39 5.18
CA MET A 89 -1.17 -10.60 5.46
C MET A 89 -1.76 -11.40 6.62
N GLU A 90 -2.28 -10.74 7.66
CA GLU A 90 -2.99 -11.40 8.76
C GLU A 90 -4.30 -12.02 8.26
N LYS A 91 -5.06 -11.29 7.45
CA LYS A 91 -6.32 -11.77 6.89
C LYS A 91 -6.09 -12.88 5.85
N SER A 92 -5.04 -12.77 5.04
CA SER A 92 -4.64 -13.82 4.08
C SER A 92 -4.04 -15.02 4.79
N GLY A 93 -3.28 -14.83 5.87
CA GLY A 93 -2.78 -15.92 6.73
C GLY A 93 -3.91 -16.69 7.41
N ARG A 94 -4.95 -16.00 7.88
CA ARG A 94 -6.17 -16.64 8.39
C ARG A 94 -7.01 -17.31 7.30
N VAL A 95 -7.02 -16.79 6.07
CA VAL A 95 -7.67 -17.43 4.92
C VAL A 95 -6.85 -18.63 4.41
N GLN A 96 -5.53 -18.63 4.52
CA GLN A 96 -4.68 -19.76 4.10
C GLN A 96 -4.76 -20.93 5.09
N SER A 97 -4.95 -20.64 6.39
CA SER A 97 -5.29 -21.65 7.40
C SER A 97 -6.78 -22.06 7.41
N GLY A 98 -7.65 -21.40 6.63
CA GLY A 98 -9.09 -21.69 6.55
C GLY A 98 -9.59 -22.22 5.20
N SER A 99 -8.81 -22.07 4.12
CA SER A 99 -9.17 -22.50 2.76
C SER A 99 -7.94 -22.99 1.99
N SER A 100 -7.25 -23.99 2.54
CA SER A 100 -6.37 -24.87 1.76
C SER A 100 -6.89 -26.30 1.82
N SER A 101 -8.16 -26.49 1.47
CA SER A 101 -8.68 -27.76 0.95
C SER A 101 -9.15 -27.55 -0.49
N ILE A 102 -8.26 -26.98 -1.32
CA ILE A 102 -8.31 -27.22 -2.76
C ILE A 102 -7.79 -28.64 -2.94
N GLY A 103 -8.73 -29.54 -3.20
CA GLY A 103 -8.48 -30.95 -3.39
C GLY A 103 -7.39 -31.19 -4.43
N SER A 104 -6.48 -32.09 -4.06
CA SER A 104 -5.92 -33.12 -4.94
C SER A 104 -6.09 -32.85 -6.44
N GLN A 105 -5.10 -32.18 -7.05
CA GLN A 105 -4.74 -32.51 -8.43
C GLN A 105 -4.19 -33.95 -8.41
N PRO A 106 -4.84 -34.93 -9.04
CA PRO A 106 -4.21 -36.21 -9.32
C PRO A 106 -3.34 -35.99 -10.55
N THR A 107 -2.03 -36.17 -10.33
CA THR A 107 -1.05 -36.69 -11.28
C THR A 107 -1.57 -36.91 -12.70
N LEU A 108 -1.16 -36.03 -13.62
CA LEU A 108 -1.22 -36.24 -15.07
C LEU A 108 -0.37 -37.47 -15.43
N ALA A 109 -0.97 -38.66 -15.30
CA ALA A 109 -0.51 -39.88 -15.93
C ALA A 109 -1.08 -39.94 -17.35
N ALA A 110 -0.17 -39.86 -18.33
CA ALA A 110 -0.27 -40.34 -19.72
C ALA A 110 -1.45 -39.85 -20.60
N PRO A 111 -1.21 -39.57 -21.89
CA PRO A 111 -2.26 -39.18 -22.83
C PRO A 111 -3.14 -40.41 -23.10
N SER A 112 -4.26 -40.55 -22.40
CA SER A 112 -5.27 -41.55 -22.75
C SER A 112 -5.93 -41.12 -24.05
N LEU A 113 -5.46 -41.71 -25.15
CA LEU A 113 -6.02 -41.62 -26.50
C LEU A 113 -7.53 -41.89 -26.44
N ARG A 114 -8.35 -40.83 -26.40
CA ARG A 114 -9.81 -40.97 -26.42
C ARG A 114 -10.23 -41.48 -27.80
N LYS A 115 -10.56 -42.77 -27.90
CA LYS A 115 -11.25 -43.34 -29.06
C LYS A 115 -12.75 -43.03 -28.94
N TYR A 116 -13.37 -42.66 -30.05
CA TYR A 116 -14.81 -42.45 -30.15
C TYR A 116 -15.51 -43.74 -30.60
N CYS A 117 -16.73 -43.97 -30.13
CA CYS A 117 -17.55 -45.10 -30.56
C CYS A 117 -17.89 -44.94 -32.04
N PRO A 118 -17.59 -45.91 -32.94
CA PRO A 118 -18.03 -45.82 -34.33
C PRO A 118 -19.54 -45.94 -34.50
N ASN A 119 -20.27 -46.44 -33.49
CA ASN A 119 -21.71 -46.68 -33.57
C ASN A 119 -22.56 -45.49 -33.08
N CYS A 120 -22.10 -44.75 -32.06
CA CYS A 120 -22.86 -43.63 -31.47
C CYS A 120 -22.06 -42.33 -31.31
N GLY A 121 -20.78 -42.30 -31.68
CA GLY A 121 -19.94 -41.10 -31.66
C GLY A 121 -19.52 -40.61 -30.27
N THR A 122 -19.93 -41.26 -29.18
CA THR A 122 -19.56 -40.82 -27.82
C THR A 122 -18.10 -41.14 -27.51
N SER A 123 -17.41 -40.31 -26.72
CA SER A 123 -16.02 -40.58 -26.32
C SER A 123 -15.96 -41.74 -25.33
N LEU A 124 -15.18 -42.78 -25.63
CA LEU A 124 -14.95 -43.88 -24.70
C LEU A 124 -13.77 -43.58 -23.77
N PRO A 125 -13.90 -43.89 -22.46
CA PRO A 125 -12.74 -44.03 -21.60
C PRO A 125 -11.89 -45.22 -22.09
N GLY A 126 -10.56 -45.05 -22.13
CA GLY A 126 -9.66 -46.07 -22.66
C GLY A 126 -9.77 -47.40 -21.90
N GLY A 127 -9.90 -48.52 -22.63
CA GLY A 127 -9.88 -49.88 -22.07
C GLY A 127 -11.24 -50.58 -21.96
N THR A 128 -12.34 -49.98 -22.41
CA THR A 128 -13.67 -50.63 -22.37
C THR A 128 -14.04 -51.34 -23.68
N VAL A 129 -14.32 -52.64 -23.60
CA VAL A 129 -14.70 -53.54 -24.73
C VAL A 129 -16.17 -53.37 -25.16
N ARG A 130 -16.97 -52.64 -24.36
CA ARG A 130 -18.37 -52.32 -24.65
C ARG A 130 -18.68 -50.86 -24.41
N CYS A 131 -19.52 -50.29 -25.29
CA CYS A 131 -20.03 -48.94 -25.13
C CYS A 131 -21.03 -48.90 -23.96
N PRO A 132 -20.81 -48.05 -22.93
CA PRO A 132 -21.80 -47.86 -21.88
C PRO A 132 -23.03 -47.07 -22.37
N ASN A 133 -22.94 -46.37 -23.50
CA ASN A 133 -24.01 -45.52 -23.99
C ASN A 133 -24.95 -46.24 -24.98
N CYS A 134 -24.41 -47.01 -25.94
CA CYS A 134 -25.22 -47.75 -26.92
C CYS A 134 -25.17 -49.29 -26.78
N GLY A 135 -24.38 -49.83 -25.86
CA GLY A 135 -24.28 -51.28 -25.62
C GLY A 135 -23.49 -52.08 -26.67
N ALA A 136 -23.01 -51.45 -27.75
CA ALA A 136 -22.21 -52.09 -28.79
C ALA A 136 -20.87 -52.61 -28.24
N SER A 137 -20.46 -53.79 -28.69
CA SER A 137 -19.15 -54.40 -28.39
C SER A 137 -18.17 -54.21 -29.56
N PHE A 138 -16.90 -53.93 -29.26
CA PHE A 138 -15.84 -53.66 -30.24
C PHE A 138 -14.47 -54.12 -29.75
#